data_AF-A0AA37FV61-F1
#
_entry.id   AF-A0AA37FV61-F1
#
_cell.length_a   1.000
_cell.length_b   1.000
_cell.length_c   1.000
_cell.angle_alpha   90.00
_cell.angle_beta   90.00
_cell.angle_gamma   90.00
#
_symmetry.space_group_name_H-M   'P 1'
#
loop_
_entity.id
_entity.type
_entity.pdbx_description
1 polymer ?
#
loop_
_entity_poly.entity_id
_entity_poly.type
_entity_poly.pdbx_seq_one_letter_code
_entity_poly.pdbx_strand_id
1 'polypeptide(L)'
;MTKDSVKELDLSYLSPDVLSAAKNFADLKYQIDLTGRRNPAEIPNDLHGRQRYGEYDGPYGGDTFLESIIPFLPSDPDYEDLGVKLVPIPHTLGRSWHWWPEDCKGDEEKIISQITSPEYGKYAYYYLVKELGVIYAGEGKNRVNFCRHHKIDKIPVKVIQFHYPQADTIEIYCVNSHIGADVIAVLNERYLQKVSHISYALPLLNAYGVRVNTVWPTKFPSIDSIYEYGHLAKVNSKFRNCTIDLDKISAIGKKPDYFKAGYKLYGRLINAFSRH
;
A
#
# COMPACT_ATOMS: atom_id res chain seq x y z
N MET A 1 -9.42 -13.24 -31.58
CA MET A 1 -9.55 -11.80 -31.26
C MET A 1 -8.31 -11.10 -31.78
N THR A 2 -8.45 -10.21 -32.76
CA THR A 2 -7.35 -9.38 -33.25
C THR A 2 -6.98 -8.32 -32.19
N LYS A 3 -5.73 -7.84 -32.23
CA LYS A 3 -5.15 -6.87 -31.27
C LYS A 3 -5.99 -5.59 -31.09
N ASP A 4 -6.84 -5.28 -32.07
CA ASP A 4 -7.69 -4.09 -32.15
C ASP A 4 -8.96 -4.12 -31.27
N SER A 5 -9.25 -5.21 -30.54
CA SER A 5 -10.47 -5.30 -29.72
C SER A 5 -10.30 -4.99 -28.23
N VAL A 6 -9.07 -4.91 -27.71
CA VAL A 6 -8.83 -4.65 -26.27
C VAL A 6 -8.74 -3.16 -26.03
N LYS A 7 -9.65 -2.63 -25.20
CA LYS A 7 -9.65 -1.21 -24.83
C LYS A 7 -8.54 -0.92 -23.83
N GLU A 8 -8.03 0.31 -23.89
CA GLU A 8 -7.14 0.83 -22.85
C GLU A 8 -7.84 0.86 -21.49
N LEU A 9 -7.06 0.68 -20.42
CA LEU A 9 -7.53 0.98 -19.08
C LEU A 9 -7.78 2.49 -18.98
N ASP A 10 -9.04 2.85 -18.81
CA ASP A 10 -9.42 4.24 -18.64
C ASP A 10 -9.01 4.74 -17.25
N LEU A 11 -8.17 5.77 -17.23
CA LEU A 11 -7.74 6.49 -16.04
C LEU A 11 -8.01 8.01 -16.16
N SER A 12 -8.80 8.42 -17.16
CA SER A 12 -9.06 9.84 -17.49
C SER A 12 -9.90 10.57 -16.43
N TYR A 13 -10.55 9.82 -15.54
CA TYR A 13 -11.28 10.36 -14.39
C TYR A 13 -10.36 10.88 -13.27
N LEU A 14 -9.06 10.54 -13.31
CA LEU A 14 -8.08 11.02 -12.34
C LEU A 14 -7.46 12.33 -12.81
N SER A 15 -7.13 13.21 -11.86
CA SER A 15 -6.39 14.44 -12.18
C SER A 15 -4.99 14.10 -12.70
N PRO A 16 -4.40 14.97 -13.54
CA PRO A 16 -3.01 14.80 -14.00
C PRO A 16 -2.00 14.65 -12.85
N ASP A 17 -2.23 15.35 -11.73
CA ASP A 17 -1.37 15.28 -10.55
C ASP A 17 -1.42 13.91 -9.89
N VAL A 18 -2.61 13.32 -9.74
CA VAL A 18 -2.78 11.96 -9.19
C VAL A 18 -2.12 10.94 -10.12
N LEU A 19 -2.33 11.03 -11.43
CA LEU A 19 -1.72 10.12 -12.40
C LEU A 19 -0.19 10.17 -12.35
N SER A 20 0.37 11.39 -12.29
CA SER A 20 1.82 11.61 -12.17
C SER A 20 2.35 11.03 -10.86
N ALA A 21 1.69 11.29 -9.74
CA ALA A 21 2.08 10.78 -8.43
C ALA A 21 1.99 9.24 -8.36
N ALA A 22 0.95 8.64 -8.94
CA ALA A 22 0.79 7.18 -9.01
C ALA A 22 1.91 6.53 -9.84
N LYS A 23 2.30 7.14 -10.95
CA LYS A 23 3.46 6.69 -11.74
C LYS A 23 4.75 6.78 -10.92
N ASN A 24 4.99 7.91 -10.26
CA ASN A 24 6.18 8.10 -9.41
C ASN A 24 6.21 7.12 -8.24
N PHE A 25 5.05 6.77 -7.69
CA PHE A 25 4.92 5.74 -6.67
C PHE A 25 5.31 4.34 -7.20
N ALA A 26 4.92 4.02 -8.44
CA ALA A 26 5.36 2.79 -9.09
C ALA A 26 6.85 2.77 -9.42
N ASP A 27 7.41 3.90 -9.84
CA ASP A 27 8.85 4.06 -10.05
C ASP A 27 9.63 3.94 -8.73
N LEU A 28 9.13 4.50 -7.63
CA LEU A 28 9.71 4.32 -6.29
C LEU A 28 9.78 2.85 -5.90
N LYS A 29 8.69 2.10 -6.06
CA LYS A 29 8.68 0.66 -5.80
C LYS A 29 9.68 -0.07 -6.69
N TYR A 30 9.75 0.30 -7.96
CA TYR A 30 10.71 -0.27 -8.88
C TYR A 30 12.17 -0.03 -8.41
N GLN A 31 12.50 1.17 -7.94
CA GLN A 31 13.83 1.45 -7.39
C GLN A 31 14.12 0.63 -6.13
N ILE A 32 13.16 0.50 -5.21
CA ILE A 32 13.30 -0.36 -4.02
C ILE A 32 13.57 -1.82 -4.41
N ASP A 33 12.90 -2.32 -5.45
CA ASP A 33 13.14 -3.67 -5.98
C ASP A 33 14.57 -3.84 -6.51
N LEU A 34 15.05 -2.88 -7.29
CA LEU A 34 16.40 -2.90 -7.85
C LEU A 34 17.48 -2.79 -6.77
N THR A 35 17.29 -1.89 -5.80
CA THR A 35 18.19 -1.72 -4.66
C THR A 35 18.20 -2.97 -3.81
N GLY A 36 17.03 -3.48 -3.40
CA GLY A 36 16.93 -4.66 -2.55
C GLY A 36 17.60 -5.89 -3.15
N ARG A 37 17.44 -6.15 -4.45
CA ARG A 37 18.13 -7.28 -5.11
C ARG A 37 19.65 -7.20 -4.97
N ARG A 38 20.23 -6.00 -5.11
CA ARG A 38 21.68 -5.79 -5.14
C ARG A 38 22.27 -5.63 -3.76
N ASN A 39 21.57 -4.88 -2.91
CA ASN A 39 21.97 -4.59 -1.55
C ASN A 39 20.73 -4.60 -0.62
N PRO A 40 20.32 -5.79 -0.13
CA PRO A 40 19.18 -5.93 0.78
C PRO A 40 19.27 -5.03 2.02
N ALA A 41 20.48 -4.74 2.52
CA ALA A 41 20.68 -3.93 3.72
C ALA A 41 20.33 -2.44 3.51
N GLU A 42 20.18 -1.98 2.26
CA GLU A 42 19.86 -0.58 1.94
C GLU A 42 18.36 -0.27 1.94
N ILE A 43 17.49 -1.28 2.09
CA ILE A 43 16.04 -1.04 2.20
C ILE A 43 15.56 -1.22 3.65
N PRO A 44 14.56 -0.44 4.11
CA PRO A 44 14.01 -0.57 5.45
C PRO A 44 13.59 -2.00 5.80
N ASN A 45 13.89 -2.45 7.02
CA ASN A 45 13.64 -3.82 7.50
C ASN A 45 12.18 -4.26 7.39
N ASP A 46 11.24 -3.33 7.49
CA ASP A 46 9.80 -3.56 7.37
C ASP A 46 9.28 -3.52 5.92
N LEU A 47 10.17 -3.44 4.91
CA LEU A 47 9.85 -3.56 3.48
C LEU A 47 10.42 -4.85 2.84
N HIS A 48 10.90 -5.80 3.66
CA HIS A 48 11.34 -7.12 3.23
C HIS A 48 10.18 -8.10 3.21
N GLY A 49 10.12 -8.95 2.18
CA GLY A 49 9.14 -10.01 2.02
C GLY A 49 9.07 -10.97 3.21
N ARG A 50 7.89 -11.53 3.48
CA ARG A 50 7.70 -12.54 4.52
C ARG A 50 8.29 -13.87 4.05
N GLN A 51 9.51 -14.21 4.48
CA GLN A 51 9.91 -15.61 4.44
C GLN A 51 9.21 -16.44 5.51
N ARG A 52 8.82 -17.66 5.15
CA ARG A 52 8.39 -18.68 6.12
C ARG A 52 9.56 -19.33 6.89
N TYR A 53 10.83 -19.05 6.56
CA TYR A 53 11.99 -19.82 7.08
C TYR A 53 13.27 -19.01 7.36
N GLY A 54 13.20 -17.69 7.47
CA GLY A 54 14.29 -16.87 8.06
C GLY A 54 15.42 -16.40 7.14
N GLU A 55 15.32 -16.60 5.83
CA GLU A 55 16.26 -16.04 4.83
C GLU A 55 15.68 -14.80 4.10
N TYR A 56 16.46 -14.29 3.16
CA TYR A 56 16.17 -13.27 2.14
C TYR A 56 14.94 -13.50 1.23
N ASP A 57 13.70 -13.00 1.46
CA ASP A 57 12.61 -13.09 0.42
C ASP A 57 12.53 -11.88 -0.52
N GLY A 58 13.59 -11.09 -0.64
CA GLY A 58 13.51 -9.87 -1.44
C GLY A 58 12.66 -8.77 -0.81
N PRO A 59 12.47 -7.63 -1.49
CA PRO A 59 11.50 -6.63 -1.12
C PRO A 59 10.04 -7.12 -1.28
N TYR A 60 9.10 -6.46 -0.62
CA TYR A 60 7.68 -6.77 -0.73
C TYR A 60 7.14 -6.81 -2.17
N GLY A 61 6.10 -7.61 -2.40
CA GLY A 61 5.31 -7.54 -3.63
C GLY A 61 4.56 -6.20 -3.73
N GLY A 62 3.98 -5.89 -4.89
CA GLY A 62 3.23 -4.64 -5.07
C GLY A 62 2.07 -4.47 -4.07
N ASP A 63 1.40 -5.56 -3.73
CA ASP A 63 0.32 -5.64 -2.74
C ASP A 63 0.78 -5.29 -1.32
N THR A 64 1.82 -5.98 -0.85
CA THR A 64 2.37 -5.85 0.51
C THR A 64 3.13 -4.54 0.69
N PHE A 65 3.78 -4.05 -0.38
CA PHE A 65 4.35 -2.71 -0.41
C PHE A 65 3.26 -1.67 -0.26
N LEU A 66 2.22 -1.70 -1.11
CA LEU A 66 1.12 -0.74 -1.03
C LEU A 66 0.49 -0.72 0.37
N GLU A 67 0.24 -1.90 0.96
CA GLU A 67 -0.24 -2.07 2.33
C GLU A 67 0.68 -1.48 3.40
N SER A 68 2.00 -1.55 3.21
CA SER A 68 2.96 -1.01 4.17
C SER A 68 3.10 0.52 4.09
N ILE A 69 2.77 1.11 2.94
CA ILE A 69 2.94 2.54 2.68
C ILE A 69 1.64 3.33 2.85
N ILE A 70 0.54 2.84 2.27
CA ILE A 70 -0.73 3.57 2.17
C ILE A 70 -1.69 3.12 3.30
N PRO A 71 -2.18 4.05 4.14
CA PRO A 71 -3.09 3.71 5.23
C PRO A 71 -4.48 3.33 4.72
N PHE A 72 -5.27 2.65 5.54
CA PHE A 72 -6.70 2.40 5.31
C PHE A 72 -7.07 1.65 4.02
N LEU A 73 -6.16 0.85 3.46
CA LEU A 73 -6.55 -0.08 2.41
C LEU A 73 -7.62 -1.04 2.96
N PRO A 74 -8.77 -1.19 2.29
CA PRO A 74 -9.83 -2.08 2.74
C PRO A 74 -9.37 -3.53 2.72
N SER A 75 -9.77 -4.29 3.75
CA SER A 75 -9.49 -5.73 3.86
C SER A 75 -10.28 -6.54 2.84
N ASP A 76 -11.57 -6.23 2.70
CA ASP A 76 -12.52 -6.90 1.82
C ASP A 76 -13.37 -5.84 1.10
N PRO A 77 -12.80 -5.16 0.09
CA PRO A 77 -13.56 -4.19 -0.68
C PRO A 77 -14.50 -4.85 -1.69
N ASP A 78 -15.52 -4.11 -2.11
CA ASP A 78 -16.32 -4.49 -3.28
C ASP A 78 -15.45 -4.41 -4.54
N TYR A 79 -15.21 -5.57 -5.15
CA TYR A 79 -14.41 -5.69 -6.36
C TYR A 79 -15.28 -5.62 -7.60
N GLU A 80 -14.81 -4.90 -8.62
CA GLU A 80 -15.41 -4.85 -9.95
C GLU A 80 -14.45 -5.42 -10.99
N ASP A 81 -14.90 -6.42 -11.75
CA ASP A 81 -14.15 -7.02 -12.85
C ASP A 81 -14.32 -6.18 -14.13
N LEU A 82 -13.27 -5.49 -14.54
CA LEU A 82 -13.27 -4.68 -15.77
C LEU A 82 -12.97 -5.52 -17.02
N GLY A 83 -12.71 -6.81 -16.87
CA GLY A 83 -12.25 -7.69 -17.93
C GLY A 83 -10.82 -7.40 -18.37
N VAL A 84 -10.46 -7.83 -19.57
CA VAL A 84 -9.12 -7.62 -20.13
C VAL A 84 -8.99 -6.20 -20.66
N LYS A 85 -7.96 -5.48 -20.19
CA LYS A 85 -7.61 -4.10 -20.59
C LYS A 85 -6.14 -4.00 -20.95
N LEU A 86 -5.78 -3.05 -21.80
CA LEU A 86 -4.38 -2.65 -21.98
C LEU A 86 -3.95 -1.81 -20.77
N VAL A 87 -3.10 -2.40 -19.93
CA VAL A 87 -2.65 -1.80 -18.67
C VAL A 87 -1.30 -1.09 -18.86
N PRO A 88 -1.14 0.17 -18.41
CA PRO A 88 0.13 0.88 -18.47
C PRO A 88 1.15 0.31 -17.47
N ILE A 89 2.22 -0.28 -18.00
CA ILE A 89 3.33 -0.83 -17.22
C ILE A 89 4.03 0.22 -16.35
N PRO A 90 4.26 1.47 -16.80
CA PRO A 90 4.90 2.49 -15.95
C PRO A 90 4.14 2.77 -14.65
N HIS A 91 2.81 2.58 -14.62
CA HIS A 91 1.95 2.80 -13.46
C HIS A 91 1.72 1.52 -12.61
N THR A 92 2.35 0.41 -12.99
CA THR A 92 2.09 -0.90 -12.38
C THR A 92 3.20 -1.30 -11.40
N LEU A 93 2.79 -1.68 -10.17
CA LEU A 93 3.63 -2.28 -9.14
C LEU A 93 3.84 -3.77 -9.44
N GLY A 94 5.10 -4.17 -9.60
CA GLY A 94 5.50 -5.56 -9.81
C GLY A 94 6.29 -6.15 -8.65
N ARG A 95 6.96 -7.28 -8.94
CA ARG A 95 7.98 -7.90 -8.10
C ARG A 95 9.30 -7.93 -8.87
N SER A 96 9.91 -6.76 -9.05
CA SER A 96 10.98 -6.55 -10.02
C SER A 96 12.34 -7.03 -9.54
N TRP A 97 12.45 -7.42 -8.27
CA TRP A 97 13.67 -7.96 -7.69
C TRP A 97 13.88 -9.45 -8.02
N HIS A 98 12.81 -10.19 -8.33
CA HIS A 98 12.85 -11.65 -8.41
C HIS A 98 13.29 -12.13 -9.80
N TRP A 99 12.49 -11.86 -10.83
CA TRP A 99 12.75 -12.32 -12.20
C TRP A 99 13.30 -11.21 -13.08
N TRP A 100 14.42 -11.51 -13.75
CA TRP A 100 15.15 -10.57 -14.56
C TRP A 100 15.24 -11.03 -16.03
N PRO A 101 15.46 -10.11 -16.97
CA PRO A 101 15.54 -10.43 -18.41
C PRO A 101 16.57 -11.52 -18.74
N GLU A 102 17.67 -11.59 -18.01
CA GLU A 102 18.72 -12.61 -18.20
C GLU A 102 18.20 -14.02 -17.95
N ASP A 103 17.21 -14.17 -17.06
CA ASP A 103 16.55 -15.44 -16.76
C ASP A 103 15.65 -15.92 -17.93
N CYS A 104 15.38 -15.05 -18.91
CA CYS A 104 14.52 -15.30 -20.07
C CYS A 104 15.29 -15.50 -21.38
N LYS A 105 16.64 -15.51 -21.32
CA LYS A 105 17.49 -15.51 -22.51
C LYS A 105 17.17 -16.69 -23.43
N GLY A 106 16.85 -16.39 -24.69
CA GLY A 106 16.49 -17.38 -25.70
C GLY A 106 14.99 -17.65 -25.87
N ASP A 107 14.15 -17.20 -24.93
CA ASP A 107 12.68 -17.29 -25.01
C ASP A 107 12.00 -15.91 -25.12
N GLU A 108 12.78 -14.82 -25.26
CA GLU A 108 12.29 -13.44 -25.20
C GLU A 108 11.15 -13.15 -26.19
N GLU A 109 11.35 -13.45 -27.48
CA GLU A 109 10.33 -13.19 -28.51
C GLU A 109 9.02 -13.95 -28.24
N LYS A 110 9.14 -15.20 -27.76
CA LYS A 110 8.01 -16.04 -27.38
C LYS A 110 7.28 -15.45 -26.17
N ILE A 111 8.01 -15.00 -25.16
CA ILE A 111 7.44 -14.34 -23.98
C ILE A 111 6.74 -13.04 -24.39
N ILE A 112 7.38 -12.19 -25.20
CA ILE A 112 6.79 -10.94 -25.71
C ILE A 112 5.49 -11.24 -26.47
N SER A 113 5.51 -12.21 -27.39
CA SER A 113 4.33 -12.65 -28.14
C SER A 113 3.19 -13.09 -27.21
N GLN A 114 3.50 -13.85 -26.16
CA GLN A 114 2.50 -14.30 -25.19
C GLN A 114 1.96 -13.14 -24.34
N ILE A 115 2.81 -12.32 -23.71
CA ILE A 115 2.36 -11.28 -22.77
C ILE A 115 1.64 -10.12 -23.47
N THR A 116 1.90 -9.89 -24.75
CA THR A 116 1.22 -8.86 -25.56
C THR A 116 -0.04 -9.38 -26.25
N SER A 117 -0.32 -10.67 -26.16
CA SER A 117 -1.52 -11.29 -26.74
C SER A 117 -2.75 -11.11 -25.85
N PRO A 118 -3.85 -10.53 -26.38
CA PRO A 118 -5.13 -10.43 -25.67
C PRO A 118 -5.64 -11.74 -25.11
N GLU A 119 -5.41 -12.86 -25.81
CA GLU A 119 -5.88 -14.18 -25.40
C GLU A 119 -5.21 -14.63 -24.10
N TYR A 120 -3.92 -14.31 -23.94
CA TYR A 120 -3.15 -14.66 -22.75
C TYR A 120 -3.38 -13.69 -21.58
N GLY A 121 -3.91 -12.49 -21.86
CA GLY A 121 -4.20 -11.47 -20.85
C GLY A 121 -5.18 -11.93 -19.76
N LYS A 122 -6.05 -12.90 -20.05
CA LYS A 122 -6.98 -13.47 -19.06
C LYS A 122 -6.31 -14.34 -17.98
N TYR A 123 -5.07 -14.80 -18.19
CA TYR A 123 -4.34 -15.68 -17.27
C TYR A 123 -3.48 -14.93 -16.24
N ALA A 124 -3.46 -13.60 -16.29
CA ALA A 124 -2.92 -12.76 -15.23
C ALA A 124 -4.00 -11.77 -14.81
N TYR A 125 -3.97 -11.34 -13.55
CA TYR A 125 -4.88 -10.32 -13.07
C TYR A 125 -4.16 -9.28 -12.22
N TYR A 126 -4.47 -8.02 -12.48
CA TYR A 126 -3.95 -6.87 -11.76
C TYR A 126 -5.10 -6.17 -11.04
N TYR A 127 -4.77 -5.51 -9.93
CA TYR A 127 -5.72 -4.72 -9.17
C TYR A 127 -5.49 -3.24 -9.42
N LEU A 128 -6.57 -2.48 -9.62
CA LEU A 128 -6.59 -1.03 -9.67
C LEU A 128 -7.21 -0.49 -8.38
N VAL A 129 -6.45 0.32 -7.65
CA VAL A 129 -6.98 1.17 -6.57
C VAL A 129 -7.49 2.44 -7.22
N LYS A 130 -8.79 2.50 -7.47
CA LYS A 130 -9.42 3.43 -8.42
C LYS A 130 -9.02 4.88 -8.17
N GLU A 131 -9.27 5.39 -6.97
CA GLU A 131 -9.03 6.79 -6.60
C GLU A 131 -7.55 7.18 -6.58
N LEU A 132 -6.66 6.23 -6.32
CA LEU A 132 -5.22 6.48 -6.24
C LEU A 132 -4.52 6.31 -7.60
N GLY A 133 -5.18 5.72 -8.60
CA GLY A 133 -4.57 5.37 -9.88
C GLY A 133 -3.43 4.36 -9.77
N VAL A 134 -3.29 3.68 -8.62
CA VAL A 134 -2.22 2.71 -8.38
C VAL A 134 -2.68 1.34 -8.85
N ILE A 135 -1.84 0.71 -9.68
CA ILE A 135 -2.08 -0.63 -10.19
C ILE A 135 -1.04 -1.57 -9.59
N TYR A 136 -1.45 -2.74 -9.09
CA TYR A 136 -0.50 -3.76 -8.65
C TYR A 136 -0.83 -5.13 -9.24
N ALA A 137 0.21 -5.88 -9.59
CA ALA A 137 0.03 -7.22 -10.14
C ALA A 137 -0.33 -8.22 -9.02
N GLY A 138 -1.49 -8.87 -9.14
CA GLY A 138 -1.86 -10.01 -8.30
C GLY A 138 -1.21 -11.29 -8.81
N GLU A 139 -1.42 -11.60 -10.09
CA GLU A 139 -0.71 -12.64 -10.83
C GLU A 139 0.14 -12.05 -11.96
N GLY A 140 1.26 -12.69 -12.29
CA GLY A 140 2.18 -12.18 -13.31
C GLY A 140 3.04 -10.99 -12.84
N LYS A 141 3.31 -10.90 -11.53
CA LYS A 141 4.14 -9.85 -10.88
C LYS A 141 5.51 -9.65 -11.53
N ASN A 142 6.09 -10.73 -12.03
CA ASN A 142 7.41 -10.75 -12.65
C ASN A 142 7.41 -10.18 -14.08
N ARG A 143 6.25 -10.15 -14.76
CA ARG A 143 6.13 -9.61 -16.13
C ARG A 143 6.38 -8.11 -16.18
N VAL A 144 6.14 -7.39 -15.07
CA VAL A 144 6.28 -5.92 -15.01
C VAL A 144 7.72 -5.49 -15.28
N ASN A 145 8.71 -6.13 -14.63
CA ASN A 145 10.13 -5.82 -14.85
C ASN A 145 10.57 -6.18 -16.27
N PHE A 146 10.16 -7.36 -16.75
CA PHE A 146 10.43 -7.79 -18.12
C PHE A 146 9.91 -6.74 -19.13
N CYS A 147 8.66 -6.28 -18.96
CA CYS A 147 8.10 -5.24 -19.82
C CYS A 147 8.87 -3.91 -19.73
N ARG A 148 9.25 -3.47 -18.52
CA ARG A 148 10.07 -2.26 -18.33
C ARG A 148 11.41 -2.37 -19.08
N HIS A 149 12.10 -3.51 -18.97
CA HIS A 149 13.37 -3.73 -19.64
C HIS A 149 13.25 -3.69 -21.17
N HIS A 150 12.22 -4.35 -21.71
CA HIS A 150 11.98 -4.40 -23.16
C HIS A 150 11.17 -3.20 -23.71
N LYS A 151 10.94 -2.16 -22.91
CA LYS A 151 10.20 -0.93 -23.30
C LYS A 151 8.79 -1.23 -23.82
N ILE A 152 8.12 -2.19 -23.20
CA ILE A 152 6.72 -2.51 -23.48
C ILE A 152 5.84 -1.68 -22.55
N ASP A 153 5.21 -0.65 -23.10
CA ASP A 153 4.47 0.32 -22.30
C ASP A 153 3.12 -0.18 -21.81
N LYS A 154 2.47 -1.06 -22.59
CA LYS A 154 1.13 -1.59 -22.27
C LYS A 154 1.03 -3.08 -22.59
N ILE A 155 0.34 -3.82 -21.73
CA ILE A 155 0.01 -5.24 -21.96
C ILE A 155 -1.46 -5.53 -21.65
N PRO A 156 -2.10 -6.46 -22.38
CA PRO A 156 -3.44 -6.92 -22.05
C PRO A 156 -3.41 -7.78 -20.79
N VAL A 157 -4.18 -7.39 -19.77
CA VAL A 157 -4.31 -8.13 -18.50
C VAL A 157 -5.74 -8.00 -17.98
N LYS A 158 -6.26 -9.02 -17.28
CA LYS A 158 -7.51 -8.90 -16.52
C LYS A 158 -7.36 -7.85 -15.42
N VAL A 159 -8.24 -6.86 -15.36
CA VAL A 159 -8.21 -5.81 -14.34
C VAL A 159 -9.38 -5.97 -13.39
N ILE A 160 -9.08 -6.00 -12.10
CA ILE A 160 -10.05 -5.97 -11.01
C ILE A 160 -9.88 -4.63 -10.31
N GLN A 161 -10.91 -3.80 -10.23
CA GLN A 161 -10.81 -2.53 -9.51
C GLN A 161 -11.52 -2.59 -8.16
N PHE A 162 -11.09 -1.73 -7.25
CA PHE A 162 -11.79 -1.47 -6.00
C PHE A 162 -11.58 -0.03 -5.54
N HIS A 163 -12.45 0.41 -4.65
CA HIS A 163 -12.47 1.78 -4.13
C HIS A 163 -11.55 1.97 -2.92
N TYR A 164 -10.95 3.14 -2.83
CA TYR A 164 -10.23 3.67 -1.68
C TYR A 164 -11.08 4.75 -0.97
N PRO A 165 -10.91 4.97 0.36
CA PRO A 165 -11.66 6.01 1.06
C PRO A 165 -11.41 7.41 0.48
N GLN A 166 -12.44 8.26 0.50
CA GLN A 166 -12.37 9.62 -0.04
C GLN A 166 -11.34 10.47 0.70
N ALA A 167 -10.58 11.29 -0.04
CA ALA A 167 -9.47 12.06 0.49
C ALA A 167 -9.86 12.98 1.66
N ASP A 168 -11.03 13.60 1.60
CA ASP A 168 -11.54 14.53 2.61
C ASP A 168 -11.90 13.87 3.96
N THR A 169 -12.04 12.54 3.97
CA THR A 169 -12.24 11.73 5.17
C THR A 169 -10.94 11.33 5.86
N ILE A 170 -9.79 11.58 5.23
CA ILE A 170 -8.46 11.20 5.74
C ILE A 170 -7.69 12.45 6.15
N GLU A 171 -7.15 12.45 7.36
CA GLU A 171 -6.23 13.47 7.84
C GLU A 171 -4.96 12.83 8.39
N ILE A 172 -3.80 13.40 8.06
CA ILE A 172 -2.50 12.99 8.57
C ILE A 172 -2.04 13.99 9.62
N TYR A 173 -1.49 13.48 10.72
CA TYR A 173 -0.94 14.28 11.81
C TYR A 173 0.50 13.85 12.12
N CYS A 174 1.38 14.83 12.26
CA CYS A 174 2.70 14.64 12.86
C CYS A 174 2.58 14.89 14.36
N VAL A 175 2.74 13.86 15.17
CA VAL A 175 2.53 13.93 16.62
C VAL A 175 3.83 13.67 17.36
N ASN A 176 4.10 14.52 18.36
CA ASN A 176 5.23 14.33 19.25
C ASN A 176 4.75 13.61 20.51
N SER A 177 5.52 12.63 20.95
CA SER A 177 5.30 11.89 22.18
C SER A 177 6.61 11.79 22.97
N HIS A 178 6.53 11.25 24.18
CA HIS A 178 7.68 11.05 25.05
C HIS A 178 8.74 10.06 24.49
N ILE A 179 8.38 9.31 23.44
CA ILE A 179 9.22 8.30 22.76
C ILE A 179 9.71 8.77 21.38
N GLY A 180 9.26 9.92 20.90
CA GLY A 180 9.66 10.48 19.61
C GLY A 180 8.49 11.05 18.80
N ALA A 181 8.80 11.46 17.58
CA ALA A 181 7.81 11.91 16.60
C ALA A 181 7.26 10.72 15.83
N ASP A 182 5.94 10.60 15.75
CA ASP A 182 5.23 9.62 14.95
C ASP A 182 4.33 10.33 13.93
N VAL A 183 4.08 9.67 12.80
CA VAL A 183 3.09 10.11 11.83
C VAL A 183 1.91 9.14 11.85
N ILE A 184 0.72 9.70 12.06
CA ILE A 184 -0.53 8.95 12.15
C ILE A 184 -1.54 9.52 11.15
N ALA A 185 -2.34 8.64 10.55
CA ALA A 185 -3.49 9.01 9.77
C ALA A 185 -4.76 8.69 10.54
N VAL A 186 -5.80 9.50 10.38
CA VAL A 186 -7.13 9.29 10.94
C VAL A 186 -8.15 9.30 9.79
N LEU A 187 -8.97 8.26 9.74
CA LEU A 187 -10.06 8.10 8.78
C LEU A 187 -11.41 8.30 9.48
N ASN A 188 -12.29 9.09 8.86
CA ASN A 188 -13.65 9.39 9.34
C ASN A 188 -13.67 9.83 10.82
N GLU A 189 -12.65 10.61 11.21
CA GLU A 189 -12.46 11.12 12.57
C GLU A 189 -12.44 10.03 13.67
N ARG A 190 -12.21 8.76 13.30
CA ARG A 190 -12.42 7.63 14.20
C ARG A 190 -11.34 6.58 14.13
N TYR A 191 -10.94 6.17 12.93
CA TYR A 191 -9.99 5.08 12.77
C TYR A 191 -8.58 5.65 12.62
N LEU A 192 -7.71 5.34 13.57
CA LEU A 192 -6.31 5.77 13.54
C LEU A 192 -5.43 4.64 12.99
N GLN A 193 -4.47 4.98 12.13
CA GLN A 193 -3.42 4.08 11.67
C GLN A 193 -2.06 4.80 11.67
N LYS A 194 -1.00 4.11 12.07
CA LYS A 194 0.37 4.61 11.91
C LYS A 194 0.79 4.60 10.43
N VAL A 195 1.52 5.64 10.00
CA VAL A 195 2.11 5.75 8.65
C VAL A 195 3.63 5.67 8.77
N SER A 196 4.20 4.47 8.67
CA SER A 196 5.63 4.22 8.91
C SER A 196 6.56 4.87 7.88
N HIS A 197 6.11 4.99 6.64
CA HIS A 197 6.91 5.52 5.52
C HIS A 197 6.27 6.76 4.91
N ILE A 198 6.05 7.79 5.72
CA ILE A 198 5.38 9.02 5.26
C ILE A 198 6.07 9.64 4.05
N SER A 199 7.39 9.60 3.94
CA SER A 199 8.12 10.14 2.78
C SER A 199 7.78 9.43 1.47
N TYR A 200 7.33 8.18 1.53
CA TYR A 200 6.92 7.39 0.37
C TYR A 200 5.42 7.56 0.08
N ALA A 201 4.60 7.69 1.12
CA ALA A 201 3.15 7.85 1.00
C ALA A 201 2.73 9.27 0.59
N LEU A 202 3.38 10.27 1.18
CA LEU A 202 2.95 11.67 1.14
C LEU A 202 2.83 12.24 -0.28
N PRO A 203 3.76 12.00 -1.23
CA PRO A 203 3.61 12.53 -2.59
C PRO A 203 2.30 12.09 -3.26
N LEU A 204 1.91 10.82 -3.09
CA LEU A 204 0.67 10.28 -3.64
C LEU A 204 -0.56 10.76 -2.86
N LEU A 205 -0.53 10.70 -1.53
CA LEU A 205 -1.66 11.12 -0.69
C LEU A 205 -1.95 12.63 -0.83
N ASN A 206 -0.91 13.45 -0.95
CA ASN A 206 -1.07 14.89 -1.17
C ASN A 206 -1.67 15.20 -2.56
N ALA A 207 -1.18 14.54 -3.62
CA ALA A 207 -1.77 14.67 -4.96
C ALA A 207 -3.23 14.19 -5.00
N TYR A 208 -3.56 13.18 -4.21
CA TYR A 208 -4.93 12.69 -4.02
C TYR A 208 -5.83 13.66 -3.23
N GLY A 209 -5.24 14.58 -2.45
CA GLY A 209 -5.96 15.61 -1.70
C GLY A 209 -6.06 15.36 -0.19
N VAL A 210 -5.31 14.40 0.36
CA VAL A 210 -5.27 14.15 1.81
C VAL A 210 -4.57 15.30 2.52
N ARG A 211 -5.19 15.81 3.58
CA ARG A 211 -4.65 16.92 4.37
C ARG A 211 -3.60 16.45 5.36
N VAL A 212 -2.54 17.25 5.53
CA VAL A 212 -1.56 17.10 6.61
C VAL A 212 -1.72 18.25 7.58
N ASN A 213 -1.88 17.91 8.86
CA ASN A 213 -2.05 18.84 9.95
C ASN A 213 -0.91 18.68 10.96
N THR A 214 -0.52 19.79 11.60
CA THR A 214 0.52 19.81 12.63
C THR A 214 -0.04 19.85 14.05
N VAL A 215 -1.35 20.05 14.20
CA VAL A 215 -2.03 20.18 15.49
C VAL A 215 -2.94 18.98 15.68
N TRP A 216 -2.72 18.25 16.77
CA TRP A 216 -3.61 17.16 17.18
C TRP A 216 -4.93 17.72 17.72
N PRO A 217 -6.09 17.34 17.16
CA PRO A 217 -7.38 17.86 17.60
C PRO A 217 -7.72 17.48 19.05
N THR A 218 -8.16 18.46 19.85
CA THR A 218 -8.58 18.25 21.26
C THR A 218 -9.83 17.38 21.41
N LYS A 219 -10.60 17.19 20.32
CA LYS A 219 -11.75 16.28 20.29
C LYS A 219 -11.34 14.81 20.32
N PHE A 220 -10.13 14.49 19.87
CA PHE A 220 -9.61 13.13 19.93
C PHE A 220 -9.01 12.85 21.31
N PRO A 221 -8.92 11.56 21.72
CA PRO A 221 -8.12 11.18 22.88
C PRO A 221 -6.71 11.76 22.80
N SER A 222 -6.12 12.05 23.96
CA SER A 222 -4.72 12.45 24.00
C SER A 222 -3.82 11.36 23.41
N ILE A 223 -2.71 11.78 22.83
CA ILE A 223 -1.71 10.88 22.26
C ILE A 223 -1.24 9.85 23.30
N ASP A 224 -1.01 10.27 24.55
CA ASP A 224 -0.64 9.36 25.64
C ASP A 224 -1.72 8.30 25.92
N SER A 225 -3.00 8.67 25.94
CA SER A 225 -4.10 7.70 26.11
C SER A 225 -4.20 6.71 24.94
N ILE A 226 -3.87 7.13 23.73
CA ILE A 226 -3.81 6.24 22.55
C ILE A 226 -2.68 5.23 22.73
N TYR A 227 -1.51 5.65 23.20
CA TYR A 227 -0.40 4.73 23.48
C TYR A 227 -0.72 3.76 24.62
N GLU A 228 -1.36 4.23 25.69
CA GLU A 228 -1.70 3.38 26.85
C GLU A 228 -2.79 2.35 26.50
N TYR A 229 -3.87 2.79 25.85
CA TYR A 229 -5.07 1.96 25.67
C TYR A 229 -5.29 1.45 24.24
N GLY A 230 -4.44 1.82 23.27
CA GLY A 230 -4.60 1.48 21.84
C GLY A 230 -4.78 -0.01 21.58
N HIS A 231 -4.08 -0.86 22.34
CA HIS A 231 -4.17 -2.30 22.24
C HIS A 231 -5.57 -2.88 22.55
N LEU A 232 -6.39 -2.17 23.35
CA LEU A 232 -7.77 -2.55 23.68
C LEU A 232 -8.78 -2.12 22.61
N ALA A 233 -8.39 -1.20 21.72
CA ALA A 233 -9.27 -0.59 20.72
C ALA A 233 -8.92 -1.01 19.29
N LYS A 234 -8.15 -2.08 19.10
CA LYS A 234 -7.77 -2.59 17.78
C LYS A 234 -8.98 -2.98 16.93
N VAL A 235 -8.88 -2.73 15.64
CA VAL A 235 -9.80 -3.15 14.59
C VAL A 235 -8.98 -3.80 13.46
N ASN A 236 -9.14 -5.11 13.30
CA ASN A 236 -8.38 -5.92 12.33
C ASN A 236 -9.23 -6.39 11.14
N SER A 237 -10.55 -6.22 11.19
CA SER A 237 -11.47 -6.79 10.19
C SER A 237 -11.79 -5.84 9.02
N LYS A 238 -11.60 -4.54 9.19
CA LYS A 238 -12.03 -3.51 8.21
C LYS A 238 -10.95 -3.10 7.21
N PHE A 239 -9.69 -3.14 7.64
CA PHE A 239 -8.56 -2.68 6.86
C PHE A 239 -7.51 -3.76 6.84
N ARG A 240 -6.66 -3.75 5.82
CA ARG A 240 -5.56 -4.71 5.72
C ARG A 240 -4.64 -4.61 6.93
N ASN A 241 -4.27 -3.38 7.31
CA ASN A 241 -3.52 -3.10 8.54
C ASN A 241 -4.41 -2.90 9.76
N CYS A 242 -3.86 -3.20 10.94
CA CYS A 242 -4.49 -2.90 12.22
C CYS A 242 -4.74 -1.39 12.35
N THR A 243 -5.96 -1.03 12.72
CA THR A 243 -6.32 0.34 13.10
C THR A 243 -6.78 0.41 14.55
N ILE A 244 -6.79 1.61 15.12
CA ILE A 244 -7.25 1.89 16.48
C ILE A 244 -8.56 2.69 16.38
N ASP A 245 -9.60 2.26 17.10
CA ASP A 245 -10.88 2.98 17.19
C ASP A 245 -10.83 4.05 18.29
N LEU A 246 -10.73 5.32 17.91
CA LEU A 246 -10.62 6.46 18.82
C LEU A 246 -11.86 6.63 19.72
N ASP A 247 -13.05 6.21 19.25
CA ASP A 247 -14.27 6.26 20.06
C ASP A 247 -14.17 5.29 21.24
N LYS A 248 -13.59 4.10 21.03
CA LYS A 248 -13.37 3.12 22.10
C LYS A 248 -12.38 3.64 23.13
N ILE A 249 -11.32 4.32 22.71
CA ILE A 249 -10.35 4.95 23.63
C ILE A 249 -11.03 6.05 24.45
N SER A 250 -11.82 6.90 23.79
CA SER A 250 -12.60 7.96 24.45
C SER A 250 -13.57 7.40 25.51
N ALA A 251 -14.14 6.22 25.26
CA ALA A 251 -15.02 5.53 26.21
C ALA A 251 -14.26 4.94 27.42
N ILE A 252 -12.98 4.58 27.27
CA ILE A 252 -12.14 4.07 28.37
C ILE A 252 -11.81 5.19 29.36
N GLY A 253 -11.37 6.35 28.86
CA GLY A 253 -11.01 7.51 29.71
C GLY A 253 -12.19 8.13 30.48
N LYS A 254 -13.43 7.79 30.13
CA LYS A 254 -14.66 8.22 30.84
C LYS A 254 -15.05 7.29 31.99
N LYS A 255 -14.41 6.12 32.15
CA LYS A 255 -14.70 5.23 33.29
C LYS A 255 -13.93 5.71 34.53
N PRO A 256 -14.58 5.81 35.70
CA PRO A 256 -13.88 6.20 36.94
C PRO A 256 -12.71 5.25 37.21
N ASP A 257 -11.59 5.81 37.69
CA ASP A 257 -10.35 5.14 38.06
C ASP A 257 -10.57 3.81 38.82
N TYR A 258 -10.61 2.68 38.11
CA TYR A 258 -10.44 1.34 38.71
C TYR A 258 -9.02 0.78 38.53
N PHE A 259 -8.14 1.49 37.80
CA PHE A 259 -6.81 1.00 37.42
C PHE A 259 -5.63 1.77 38.02
N LYS A 260 -5.84 2.55 39.09
CA LYS A 260 -4.74 2.99 39.97
C LYS A 260 -4.38 1.90 40.97
N ALA A 261 -3.88 0.77 40.47
CA ALA A 261 -3.20 -0.22 41.30
C ALA A 261 -2.04 -0.86 40.50
N GLY A 262 -0.88 -0.21 40.58
CA GLY A 262 0.37 -0.95 40.76
C GLY A 262 1.02 -1.65 39.56
N TYR A 263 0.91 -1.15 38.33
CA TYR A 263 1.79 -1.60 37.26
C TYR A 263 2.73 -0.49 36.79
N LYS A 264 4.00 -0.60 37.19
CA LYS A 264 5.12 0.09 36.51
C LYS A 264 5.11 -0.35 35.05
N LEU A 265 4.69 0.53 34.14
CA LEU A 265 4.77 0.33 32.69
C LEU A 265 6.25 0.39 32.25
N TYR A 266 6.92 -0.76 32.29
CA TYR A 266 8.16 -0.98 31.54
C TYR A 266 7.86 -1.95 30.40
N GLY A 267 7.85 -1.41 29.18
CA GLY A 267 7.89 -2.16 27.93
C GLY A 267 6.54 -2.72 27.45
N ARG A 268 6.03 -2.18 26.34
CA ARG A 268 5.41 -2.93 25.20
C ARG A 268 4.99 -1.98 24.07
N LEU A 269 5.98 -1.33 23.47
CA LEU A 269 5.82 -0.48 22.27
C LEU A 269 5.47 -1.26 20.99
N ILE A 270 5.81 -2.53 20.92
CA ILE A 270 5.64 -3.33 19.70
C ILE A 270 4.18 -3.80 19.56
N ASN A 271 3.41 -3.93 20.64
CA ASN A 271 2.13 -4.65 20.59
C ASN A 271 0.93 -3.80 20.16
N ALA A 272 0.95 -2.47 20.24
CA ALA A 272 -0.23 -1.65 19.91
C ALA A 272 -0.51 -1.58 18.40
N PHE A 273 0.53 -1.64 17.57
CA PHE A 273 0.42 -1.63 16.10
C PHE A 273 0.87 -2.93 15.43
N SER A 274 1.44 -3.88 16.17
CA SER A 274 1.79 -5.19 15.61
C SER A 274 0.55 -6.05 15.35
N ARG A 275 0.57 -6.73 14.19
CA ARG A 275 -0.32 -7.86 13.90
C ARG A 275 0.16 -9.05 14.73
N HIS A 276 -0.58 -9.38 15.77
CA HIS A 276 -0.62 -10.75 16.29
C HIS A 276 -1.68 -11.51 15.51
#